data_AF-A0A537CLE4-F1
#
_entry.id   AF-A0A537CLE4-F1
#
_cell.length_a   1.000
_cell.length_b   1.000
_cell.length_c   1.000
_cell.angle_alpha   90.00
_cell.angle_beta   90.00
_cell.angle_gamma   90.00
#
_symmetry.space_group_name_H-M   'P 1'
#
loop_
_entity.id
_entity.type
_entity.pdbx_description
1 polymer ?
#
loop_
_entity_poly.entity_id
_entity_poly.type
_entity_poly.pdbx_seq_one_letter_code
_entity_poly.pdbx_strand_id
1 'polypeptide(L)'
;MRRNDHDVTDSVQTTDPAAVGAEVVRLSRSLFNGARVPELERAFSDAAAMYAGAHPEYFACDTGYHDIQHVLDVTLAMARLIEGYQRSRRNGDEPMTREVFIAGILAALFHDFGYLRRRNDRRHRYGAEYTLTHVSRSAAFLRRYVRSLGLGDALAHVTGTLVHYTGYERPPEMIRLSDTLLRRVGQMLGTADILAQMADRCYLEKCRDRLYPEFALARLAGHRHAVSRTLPSFASGEDLVQKTPGFYQGALMRLDLQLARAYEYAARYFGGANLYLDEMKKNIRYAEVVAQGPASGMLRRQPPRTLPADVEPYPRDLISL
;
A
#
# COMPACT_ATOMS: atom_id res chain seq x y z
N MET A 1 11.93 14.62 -16.23
CA MET A 1 12.14 13.25 -15.74
C MET A 1 11.47 13.17 -14.37
N ARG A 2 10.58 12.20 -14.11
CA ARG A 2 9.83 12.09 -12.85
C ARG A 2 10.76 12.04 -11.64
N ARG A 3 10.39 12.66 -10.52
CA ARG A 3 11.15 12.63 -9.25
C ARG A 3 10.88 11.35 -8.45
N ASN A 4 11.80 10.98 -7.57
CA ASN A 4 11.76 9.68 -6.84
C ASN A 4 10.75 9.65 -5.69
N ASP A 5 10.30 10.82 -5.27
CA ASP A 5 9.38 11.10 -4.18
C ASP A 5 8.03 11.64 -4.68
N HIS A 6 7.73 11.50 -5.97
CA HIS A 6 6.51 11.98 -6.59
C HIS A 6 5.74 10.87 -7.31
N ASP A 7 4.42 11.05 -7.36
CA ASP A 7 3.47 10.13 -7.97
C ASP A 7 3.68 9.95 -9.49
N VAL A 8 2.91 9.06 -10.13
CA VAL A 8 3.03 8.76 -11.58
C VAL A 8 2.80 9.95 -12.51
N THR A 9 2.22 11.05 -12.03
CA THR A 9 2.08 12.32 -12.78
C THR A 9 3.20 13.32 -12.50
N ASP A 10 4.11 13.02 -11.58
CA ASP A 10 5.16 13.91 -11.08
C ASP A 10 4.63 15.22 -10.45
N SER A 11 3.39 15.20 -9.92
CA SER A 11 2.70 16.41 -9.43
C SER A 11 2.42 16.41 -7.93
N VAL A 12 2.30 15.23 -7.30
CA VAL A 12 2.05 15.09 -5.86
C VAL A 12 3.26 14.43 -5.23
N GLN A 13 3.84 15.05 -4.19
CA GLN A 13 4.93 14.48 -3.43
C GLN A 13 4.41 13.37 -2.51
N THR A 14 4.75 12.12 -2.80
CA THR A 14 4.21 10.94 -2.09
C THR A 14 4.94 10.61 -0.81
N THR A 15 5.94 11.42 -0.43
CA THR A 15 6.59 11.39 0.89
C THR A 15 6.00 12.40 1.87
N ASP A 16 5.06 13.25 1.43
CA ASP A 16 4.43 14.28 2.25
C ASP A 16 2.94 13.95 2.50
N PRO A 17 2.56 13.56 3.72
CA PRO A 17 1.17 13.30 4.09
C PRO A 17 0.24 14.49 3.84
N ALA A 18 0.73 15.74 3.95
CA ALA A 18 -0.09 16.92 3.73
C ALA A 18 -0.39 17.12 2.24
N ALA A 19 0.60 16.95 1.36
CA ALA A 19 0.41 17.03 -0.08
C ALA A 19 -0.59 15.99 -0.59
N VAL A 20 -0.44 14.73 -0.16
CA VAL A 20 -1.33 13.64 -0.55
C VAL A 20 -2.72 13.83 0.05
N GLY A 21 -2.81 14.22 1.32
CA GLY A 21 -4.07 14.52 1.99
C GLY A 21 -4.85 15.65 1.32
N ALA A 22 -4.17 16.73 0.92
CA ALA A 22 -4.78 17.84 0.19
C ALA A 22 -5.39 17.38 -1.15
N GLU A 23 -4.68 16.52 -1.89
CA GLU A 23 -5.19 15.99 -3.16
C GLU A 23 -6.40 15.06 -2.95
N VAL A 24 -6.36 14.18 -1.95
CA VAL A 24 -7.49 13.30 -1.63
C VAL A 24 -8.72 14.10 -1.19
N VAL A 25 -8.53 15.16 -0.37
CA VAL A 25 -9.61 16.07 0.03
C VAL A 25 -10.16 16.85 -1.18
N ARG A 26 -9.30 17.28 -2.11
CA ARG A 26 -9.72 17.94 -3.36
C ARG A 26 -10.61 17.01 -4.19
N LEU A 27 -10.20 15.75 -4.36
CA LEU A 27 -11.00 14.74 -5.07
C LEU A 27 -12.33 14.47 -4.37
N SER A 28 -12.32 14.35 -3.04
CA SER A 28 -13.54 14.18 -2.24
C SER A 28 -14.53 15.34 -2.44
N ARG A 29 -14.04 16.59 -2.40
CA ARG A 29 -14.88 17.78 -2.65
C ARG A 29 -15.48 17.79 -4.04
N SER A 30 -14.75 17.32 -5.05
CA SER A 30 -15.29 17.17 -6.41
C SER A 30 -16.40 16.13 -6.51
N LEU A 31 -16.29 15.03 -5.74
CA LEU A 31 -17.27 13.95 -5.74
C LEU A 31 -18.55 14.30 -4.96
N PHE A 32 -18.43 15.11 -3.92
CA PHE A 32 -19.49 15.37 -2.94
C PHE A 32 -19.87 16.85 -2.84
N ASN A 33 -19.89 17.57 -3.96
CA ASN A 33 -20.37 18.96 -4.06
C ASN A 33 -19.75 19.92 -3.02
N GLY A 34 -18.45 19.79 -2.78
CA GLY A 34 -17.72 20.65 -1.84
C GLY A 34 -17.87 20.29 -0.36
N ALA A 35 -18.54 19.18 -0.03
CA ALA A 35 -18.67 18.71 1.35
C ALA A 35 -17.30 18.52 2.02
N ARG A 36 -17.21 18.88 3.31
CA ARG A 36 -16.00 18.69 4.11
C ARG A 36 -15.86 17.23 4.54
N VAL A 37 -14.61 16.80 4.74
CA VAL A 37 -14.23 15.46 5.22
C VAL A 37 -13.20 15.56 6.35
N PRO A 38 -13.56 16.19 7.49
CA PRO A 38 -12.62 16.40 8.61
C PRO A 38 -12.02 15.09 9.14
N GLU A 39 -12.72 13.97 8.96
CA GLU A 39 -12.24 12.64 9.34
C GLU A 39 -10.98 12.23 8.55
N LEU A 40 -10.90 12.61 7.27
CA LEU A 40 -9.74 12.34 6.43
C LEU A 40 -8.61 13.33 6.71
N GLU A 41 -8.92 14.62 6.91
CA GLU A 41 -7.92 15.65 7.29
C GLU A 41 -7.21 15.25 8.59
N ARG A 42 -7.98 14.77 9.59
CA ARG A 42 -7.43 14.21 10.83
C ARG A 42 -6.62 12.94 10.57
N ALA A 43 -7.10 12.02 9.73
CA ALA A 43 -6.43 10.76 9.46
C ALA A 43 -5.03 10.90 8.86
N PHE A 44 -4.82 11.84 7.93
CA PHE A 44 -3.48 12.10 7.39
C PHE A 44 -2.52 12.66 8.45
N SER A 45 -3.02 13.54 9.34
CA SER A 45 -2.23 14.08 10.46
C SER A 45 -1.86 12.98 11.47
N ASP A 46 -2.83 12.12 11.82
CA ASP A 46 -2.61 10.99 12.72
C ASP A 46 -1.64 9.97 12.12
N ALA A 47 -1.76 9.65 10.82
CA ALA A 47 -0.84 8.77 10.12
C ALA A 47 0.59 9.33 10.14
N ALA A 48 0.77 10.61 9.84
CA ALA A 48 2.08 11.27 9.91
C ALA A 48 2.70 11.14 11.31
N ALA A 49 1.92 11.44 12.36
CA ALA A 49 2.37 11.33 13.75
C ALA A 49 2.72 9.89 14.15
N MET A 50 1.95 8.89 13.71
CA MET A 50 2.20 7.49 14.03
C MET A 50 3.44 6.96 13.32
N TYR A 51 3.60 7.19 12.02
CA TYR A 51 4.77 6.74 11.26
C TYR A 51 6.06 7.42 11.71
N ALA A 52 5.98 8.69 12.14
CA ALA A 52 7.12 9.41 12.74
C ALA A 52 7.40 9.00 14.20
N GLY A 53 6.56 8.17 14.82
CA GLY A 53 6.72 7.74 16.22
C GLY A 53 6.35 8.80 17.27
N ALA A 54 5.68 9.88 16.87
CA ALA A 54 5.16 10.92 17.76
C ALA A 54 3.90 10.47 18.53
N HIS A 55 3.25 9.38 18.10
CA HIS A 55 2.11 8.80 18.80
C HIS A 55 2.54 8.01 20.06
N PRO A 56 1.87 8.18 21.22
CA PRO A 56 2.30 7.55 22.48
C PRO A 56 2.20 6.03 22.50
N GLU A 57 1.30 5.42 21.73
CA GLU A 57 1.14 3.96 21.69
C GLU A 57 2.12 3.24 20.75
N TYR A 58 2.74 3.93 19.78
CA TYR A 58 3.51 3.31 18.69
C TYR A 58 4.95 3.81 18.65
N PHE A 59 5.87 2.93 18.29
CA PHE A 59 7.20 3.34 17.84
C PHE A 59 7.10 3.97 16.43
N ALA A 60 8.15 4.68 16.03
CA ALA A 60 8.29 5.09 14.63
C ALA A 60 8.30 3.85 13.72
N CYS A 61 7.87 4.05 12.47
CA CYS A 61 8.01 3.05 11.42
C CYS A 61 9.48 2.64 11.28
N ASP A 62 9.74 1.34 11.25
CA ASP A 62 11.07 0.73 11.09
C ASP A 62 11.14 -0.19 9.85
N THR A 63 10.10 -0.20 9.01
CA THR A 63 10.07 -0.90 7.72
C THR A 63 10.49 0.05 6.60
N GLY A 64 11.54 -0.31 5.84
CA GLY A 64 12.04 0.56 4.77
C GLY A 64 11.19 0.55 3.50
N TYR A 65 10.47 -0.54 3.24
CA TYR A 65 9.64 -0.74 2.07
C TYR A 65 8.17 -0.40 2.37
N HIS A 66 7.57 -1.05 3.36
CA HIS A 66 6.20 -0.77 3.81
C HIS A 66 6.23 0.47 4.73
N ASP A 67 6.61 1.61 4.16
CA ASP A 67 6.86 2.88 4.83
C ASP A 67 5.73 3.91 4.57
N ILE A 68 5.92 5.14 5.07
CA ILE A 68 4.94 6.22 4.86
C ILE A 68 4.74 6.55 3.37
N GLN A 69 5.80 6.45 2.55
CA GLN A 69 5.66 6.73 1.11
C GLN A 69 4.75 5.70 0.46
N HIS A 70 4.96 4.41 0.76
CA HIS A 70 4.14 3.34 0.21
C HIS A 70 2.65 3.53 0.52
N VAL A 71 2.28 3.76 1.79
CA VAL A 71 0.86 3.93 2.14
C VAL A 71 0.24 5.18 1.54
N LEU A 72 1.01 6.25 1.36
CA LEU A 72 0.55 7.47 0.69
C LEU A 72 0.36 7.27 -0.82
N ASP A 73 1.29 6.58 -1.49
CA ASP A 73 1.15 6.20 -2.90
C ASP A 73 -0.09 5.34 -3.13
N VAL A 74 -0.33 4.33 -2.28
CA VAL A 74 -1.54 3.49 -2.32
C VAL A 74 -2.80 4.32 -2.08
N THR A 75 -2.79 5.23 -1.11
CA THR A 75 -3.95 6.07 -0.79
C THR A 75 -4.30 7.02 -1.94
N LEU A 76 -3.31 7.61 -2.59
CA LEU A 76 -3.51 8.44 -3.77
C LEU A 76 -4.04 7.63 -4.95
N ALA A 77 -3.49 6.44 -5.20
CA ALA A 77 -4.01 5.53 -6.21
C ALA A 77 -5.46 5.13 -5.93
N MET A 78 -5.80 4.81 -4.68
CA MET A 78 -7.16 4.48 -4.26
C MET A 78 -8.15 5.62 -4.55
N ALA A 79 -7.82 6.86 -4.15
CA ALA A 79 -8.69 8.01 -4.40
C ALA A 79 -8.96 8.23 -5.90
N ARG A 80 -7.92 8.05 -6.74
CA ARG A 80 -8.02 8.17 -8.19
C ARG A 80 -8.83 7.03 -8.82
N LEU A 81 -8.72 5.80 -8.31
CA LEU A 81 -9.55 4.68 -8.75
C LEU A 81 -11.03 4.90 -8.41
N ILE A 82 -11.34 5.40 -7.21
CA ILE A 82 -12.72 5.72 -6.83
C ILE A 82 -13.29 6.82 -7.72
N GLU A 83 -12.53 7.88 -7.97
CA GLU A 83 -12.96 8.97 -8.84
C GLU A 83 -13.18 8.49 -10.28
N GLY A 84 -12.24 7.70 -10.81
CA GLY A 84 -12.36 7.08 -12.12
C GLY A 84 -13.58 6.15 -12.24
N TYR A 85 -13.91 5.42 -11.17
CA TYR A 85 -15.15 4.65 -11.10
C TYR A 85 -16.36 5.55 -11.21
N GLN A 86 -16.43 6.61 -10.40
CA GLN A 86 -17.54 7.57 -10.43
C GLN A 86 -17.75 8.14 -11.85
N ARG A 87 -16.66 8.49 -12.55
CA ARG A 87 -16.71 8.98 -13.95
C ARG A 87 -17.15 7.92 -14.96
N SER A 88 -16.94 6.65 -14.64
CA SER A 88 -17.23 5.52 -15.54
C SER A 88 -18.59 4.88 -15.32
N ARG A 89 -19.30 5.29 -14.25
CA ARG A 89 -20.59 4.70 -13.87
C ARG A 89 -21.60 4.78 -15.02
N ARG A 90 -22.33 3.70 -15.21
CA ARG A 90 -23.45 3.57 -16.14
C ARG A 90 -24.76 3.53 -15.36
N ASN A 91 -25.88 3.59 -16.09
CA ASN A 91 -27.19 3.37 -15.50
C ASN A 91 -27.23 2.00 -14.81
N GLY A 92 -27.54 1.98 -13.50
CA GLY A 92 -27.55 0.79 -12.67
C GLY A 92 -26.34 0.61 -11.75
N ASP A 93 -25.25 1.37 -11.95
CA ASP A 93 -24.10 1.34 -11.03
C ASP A 93 -24.39 2.18 -9.77
N GLU A 94 -24.19 1.57 -8.59
CA GLU A 94 -24.36 2.24 -7.30
C GLU A 94 -23.45 3.48 -7.19
N PRO A 95 -23.97 4.65 -6.80
CA PRO A 95 -23.14 5.83 -6.61
C PRO A 95 -22.17 5.65 -5.45
N MET A 96 -20.95 6.14 -5.63
CA MET A 96 -20.03 6.28 -4.50
C MET A 96 -20.65 7.19 -3.45
N THR A 97 -20.85 6.69 -2.24
CA THR A 97 -21.32 7.49 -1.10
C THR A 97 -20.14 8.07 -0.32
N ARG A 98 -20.40 9.10 0.50
CA ARG A 98 -19.36 9.73 1.32
C ARG A 98 -18.78 8.75 2.33
N GLU A 99 -19.64 7.96 2.97
CA GLU A 99 -19.25 6.98 3.98
C GLU A 99 -18.35 5.89 3.39
N VAL A 100 -18.71 5.38 2.21
CA VAL A 100 -17.94 4.34 1.52
C VAL A 100 -16.61 4.90 1.00
N PHE A 101 -16.59 6.13 0.49
CA PHE A 101 -15.34 6.82 0.13
C PHE A 101 -14.41 6.96 1.34
N ILE A 102 -14.93 7.44 2.47
CA ILE A 102 -14.15 7.57 3.71
C ILE A 102 -13.60 6.21 4.15
N ALA A 103 -14.44 5.16 4.16
CA ALA A 103 -14.00 3.82 4.51
C ALA A 103 -12.89 3.30 3.57
N GLY A 104 -13.00 3.53 2.26
CA GLY A 104 -11.97 3.15 1.29
C GLY A 104 -10.65 3.88 1.48
N ILE A 105 -10.69 5.20 1.69
CA ILE A 105 -9.47 6.01 1.92
C ILE A 105 -8.81 5.64 3.26
N LEU A 106 -9.58 5.48 4.34
CA LEU A 106 -9.04 5.06 5.62
C LEU A 106 -8.41 3.67 5.53
N ALA A 107 -9.07 2.73 4.85
CA ALA A 107 -8.50 1.40 4.62
C ALA A 107 -7.19 1.46 3.86
N ALA A 108 -7.07 2.31 2.82
CA ALA A 108 -5.83 2.50 2.06
C ALA A 108 -4.71 3.14 2.90
N LEU A 109 -5.01 4.20 3.64
CA LEU A 109 -4.02 4.93 4.44
C LEU A 109 -3.40 4.08 5.54
N PHE A 110 -4.17 3.13 6.08
CA PHE A 110 -3.74 2.27 7.18
C PHE A 110 -3.62 0.80 6.78
N HIS A 111 -3.54 0.47 5.48
CA HIS A 111 -3.54 -0.93 5.05
C HIS A 111 -2.35 -1.72 5.59
N ASP A 112 -1.20 -1.07 5.68
CA ASP A 112 0.06 -1.61 6.22
C ASP A 112 0.38 -1.14 7.64
N PHE A 113 -0.57 -0.50 8.32
CA PHE A 113 -0.37 -0.03 9.68
C PHE A 113 0.04 -1.16 10.65
N GLY A 114 -0.33 -2.40 10.34
CA GLY A 114 0.07 -3.59 11.07
C GLY A 114 1.58 -3.80 11.19
N TYR A 115 2.42 -3.17 10.37
CA TYR A 115 3.86 -3.20 10.55
C TYR A 115 4.32 -2.37 11.75
N LEU A 116 3.61 -1.28 12.11
CA LEU A 116 4.00 -0.43 13.23
C LEU A 116 3.96 -1.23 14.54
N ARG A 117 5.04 -1.11 15.31
CA ARG A 117 5.17 -1.77 16.60
C ARG A 117 4.53 -0.93 17.69
N ARG A 118 3.76 -1.57 18.57
CA ARG A 118 3.30 -0.91 19.79
C ARG A 118 4.43 -0.82 20.80
N ARG A 119 4.45 0.23 21.61
CA ARG A 119 5.47 0.41 22.66
C ARG A 119 5.42 -0.63 23.77
N ASN A 120 4.24 -1.21 24.01
CA ASN A 120 4.05 -2.29 24.96
C ASN A 120 4.24 -3.69 24.35
N ASP A 121 4.51 -3.78 23.05
CA ASP A 121 4.76 -5.03 22.37
C ASP A 121 6.18 -5.54 22.66
N ARG A 122 6.27 -6.72 23.26
CA ARG A 122 7.55 -7.38 23.62
C ARG A 122 7.83 -8.62 22.78
N ARG A 123 6.99 -8.90 21.78
CA ARG A 123 7.07 -10.14 21.00
C ARG A 123 8.11 -10.05 19.89
N HIS A 124 8.14 -8.94 19.18
CA HIS A 124 9.03 -8.71 18.04
C HIS A 124 9.77 -7.37 18.19
N ARG A 125 11.00 -7.35 17.70
CA ARG A 125 11.93 -6.21 17.80
C ARG A 125 11.83 -5.28 16.58
N TYR A 126 11.42 -5.80 15.42
CA TYR A 126 11.30 -5.07 14.16
C TYR A 126 9.91 -5.24 13.54
N GLY A 127 9.39 -4.19 12.90
CA GLY A 127 8.06 -4.20 12.29
C GLY A 127 7.92 -5.28 11.22
N ALA A 128 8.97 -5.50 10.41
CA ALA A 128 9.01 -6.54 9.37
C ALA A 128 8.70 -7.95 9.88
N GLU A 129 8.94 -8.25 11.15
CA GLU A 129 8.57 -9.54 11.74
C GLU A 129 7.05 -9.78 11.75
N TYR A 130 6.25 -8.73 11.55
CA TYR A 130 4.80 -8.80 11.43
C TYR A 130 4.27 -9.05 10.02
N THR A 131 5.10 -9.22 8.99
CA THR A 131 4.66 -9.45 7.59
C THR A 131 3.55 -10.51 7.46
N LEU A 132 3.58 -11.59 8.24
CA LEU A 132 2.57 -12.66 8.14
C LEU A 132 1.22 -12.31 8.79
N THR A 133 1.15 -11.24 9.56
CA THR A 133 -0.04 -10.85 10.33
C THR A 133 -0.41 -9.38 10.19
N HIS A 134 0.34 -8.61 9.40
CA HIS A 134 0.20 -7.16 9.28
C HIS A 134 -1.23 -6.78 8.86
N VAL A 135 -1.82 -7.43 7.86
CA VAL A 135 -3.19 -7.14 7.42
C VAL A 135 -4.22 -7.32 8.55
N SER A 136 -4.14 -8.42 9.29
CA SER A 136 -5.02 -8.66 10.44
C SER A 136 -4.80 -7.65 11.58
N ARG A 137 -3.55 -7.20 11.78
CA ARG A 137 -3.19 -6.13 12.72
C ARG A 137 -3.75 -4.78 12.26
N SER A 138 -3.63 -4.44 10.98
CA SER A 138 -4.21 -3.25 10.34
C SER A 138 -5.73 -3.24 10.48
N ALA A 139 -6.39 -4.37 10.20
CA ALA A 139 -7.83 -4.53 10.37
C ALA A 139 -8.28 -4.24 11.82
N ALA A 140 -7.53 -4.73 12.81
CA ALA A 140 -7.82 -4.49 14.22
C ALA A 140 -7.60 -3.03 14.61
N PHE A 141 -6.55 -2.38 14.10
CA PHE A 141 -6.32 -0.95 14.27
C PHE A 141 -7.45 -0.12 13.66
N LEU A 142 -7.77 -0.35 12.38
CA LEU A 142 -8.83 0.35 11.64
C LEU A 142 -10.17 0.31 12.37
N ARG A 143 -10.58 -0.86 12.87
CA ARG A 143 -11.81 -1.00 13.66
C ARG A 143 -11.83 -0.13 14.91
N ARG A 144 -10.69 0.10 15.57
CA ARG A 144 -10.59 1.01 16.73
C ARG A 144 -10.54 2.47 16.29
N TYR A 145 -9.73 2.74 15.26
CA TYR A 145 -9.48 4.08 14.77
C TYR A 145 -10.76 4.72 14.21
N VAL A 146 -11.49 4.01 13.34
CA VAL A 146 -12.77 4.48 12.76
C VAL A 146 -13.81 4.77 13.86
N ARG A 147 -13.89 3.96 14.92
CA ARG A 147 -14.74 4.25 16.08
C ARG A 147 -14.32 5.53 16.80
N SER A 148 -13.01 5.74 16.97
CA SER A 148 -12.47 6.95 17.60
C SER A 148 -12.69 8.23 16.78
N LEU A 149 -13.03 8.09 15.50
CA LEU A 149 -13.48 9.18 14.63
C LEU A 149 -15.00 9.44 14.73
N GLY A 150 -15.75 8.63 15.50
CA GLY A 150 -17.20 8.78 15.64
C GLY A 150 -18.02 8.23 14.47
N LEU A 151 -17.42 7.45 13.57
CA LEU A 151 -18.07 6.96 12.34
C LEU A 151 -18.93 5.69 12.52
N GLY A 152 -19.11 5.23 13.76
CA GLY A 152 -19.98 4.10 14.11
C GLY A 152 -19.38 2.72 13.86
N ASP A 153 -20.03 1.70 14.43
CA ASP A 153 -19.56 0.31 14.42
C ASP A 153 -19.64 -0.36 13.04
N ALA A 154 -20.69 -0.07 12.28
CA ALA A 154 -20.89 -0.67 10.96
C ALA A 154 -19.76 -0.27 10.00
N LEU A 155 -19.42 1.02 9.94
CA LEU A 155 -18.34 1.50 9.09
C LEU A 155 -16.99 0.98 9.58
N ALA A 156 -16.76 0.96 10.90
CA ALA A 156 -15.55 0.40 11.48
C ALA A 156 -15.34 -1.07 11.08
N HIS A 157 -16.40 -1.88 11.12
CA HIS A 157 -16.36 -3.27 10.67
C HIS A 157 -16.03 -3.38 9.18
N VAL A 158 -16.72 -2.61 8.33
CA VAL A 158 -16.49 -2.57 6.89
C VAL A 158 -15.05 -2.17 6.55
N THR A 159 -14.54 -1.07 7.11
CA THR A 159 -13.16 -0.59 6.86
C THR A 159 -12.12 -1.63 7.26
N GLY A 160 -12.30 -2.28 8.42
CA GLY A 160 -11.42 -3.36 8.85
C GLY A 160 -11.54 -4.63 7.99
N THR A 161 -12.63 -4.81 7.24
CA THR A 161 -12.79 -5.93 6.29
C THR A 161 -12.15 -5.61 4.94
N LEU A 162 -12.28 -4.36 4.47
CA LEU A 162 -11.73 -3.90 3.18
C LEU A 162 -10.23 -4.15 3.07
N VAL A 163 -9.46 -3.92 4.15
CA VAL A 163 -8.00 -4.10 4.13
C VAL A 163 -7.56 -5.53 3.77
N HIS A 164 -8.40 -6.54 3.98
CA HIS A 164 -8.06 -7.92 3.60
C HIS A 164 -7.92 -8.12 2.08
N TYR A 165 -8.37 -7.17 1.25
CA TYR A 165 -8.14 -7.20 -0.19
C TYR A 165 -6.69 -6.90 -0.60
N THR A 166 -5.84 -6.34 0.28
CA THR A 166 -4.41 -6.10 -0.01
C THR A 166 -3.59 -7.38 0.20
N GLY A 167 -3.89 -8.14 1.25
CA GLY A 167 -3.22 -9.40 1.58
C GLY A 167 -3.45 -10.54 0.60
N TYR A 168 -2.52 -11.52 0.63
CA TYR A 168 -2.64 -12.81 -0.05
C TYR A 168 -3.12 -13.95 0.88
N GLU A 169 -3.39 -13.62 2.14
CA GLU A 169 -3.83 -14.54 3.20
C GLU A 169 -5.22 -15.15 2.97
N ARG A 170 -6.07 -14.45 2.21
CA ARG A 170 -7.43 -14.87 1.89
C ARG A 170 -7.72 -14.52 0.43
N PRO A 171 -8.24 -15.47 -0.37
CA PRO A 171 -8.72 -15.14 -1.70
C PRO A 171 -9.82 -14.06 -1.62
N PRO A 172 -9.79 -13.01 -2.48
CA PRO A 172 -10.78 -11.93 -2.44
C PRO A 172 -12.25 -12.40 -2.49
N GLU A 173 -12.53 -13.49 -3.19
CA GLU A 173 -13.83 -14.16 -3.28
C GLU A 173 -14.34 -14.71 -1.94
N MET A 174 -13.45 -14.97 -0.97
CA MET A 174 -13.81 -15.41 0.38
C MET A 174 -14.07 -14.25 1.34
N ILE A 175 -13.78 -13.00 0.93
CA ILE A 175 -14.01 -11.81 1.75
C ILE A 175 -15.50 -11.45 1.69
N ARG A 176 -16.18 -11.61 2.82
CA ARG A 176 -17.64 -11.44 2.91
C ARG A 176 -18.02 -9.98 3.13
N LEU A 177 -18.31 -9.29 2.04
CA LEU A 177 -19.05 -8.02 2.03
C LEU A 177 -20.34 -8.26 1.25
N SER A 178 -21.50 -7.99 1.84
CA SER A 178 -22.82 -8.23 1.21
C SER A 178 -23.14 -7.23 0.10
N ASP A 179 -22.62 -6.01 0.24
CA ASP A 179 -22.82 -4.86 -0.63
C ASP A 179 -21.87 -4.89 -1.84
N THR A 180 -22.43 -4.65 -3.03
CA THR A 180 -21.70 -4.65 -4.30
C THR A 180 -20.70 -3.52 -4.43
N LEU A 181 -21.05 -2.32 -4.00
CA LEU A 181 -20.16 -1.17 -3.97
C LEU A 181 -19.00 -1.40 -2.99
N LEU A 182 -19.25 -1.98 -1.81
CA LEU A 182 -18.19 -2.31 -0.86
C LEU A 182 -17.21 -3.35 -1.42
N ARG A 183 -17.70 -4.39 -2.10
CA ARG A 183 -16.83 -5.35 -2.81
C ARG A 183 -16.00 -4.65 -3.88
N ARG A 184 -16.60 -3.74 -4.63
CA ARG A 184 -15.91 -2.96 -5.66
C ARG A 184 -14.80 -2.09 -5.07
N VAL A 185 -15.05 -1.45 -3.93
CA VAL A 185 -14.04 -0.67 -3.18
C VAL A 185 -12.92 -1.57 -2.65
N GLY A 186 -13.23 -2.77 -2.17
CA GLY A 186 -12.21 -3.75 -1.80
C GLY A 186 -11.30 -4.12 -2.99
N GLN A 187 -11.90 -4.39 -4.15
CA GLN A 187 -11.15 -4.67 -5.38
C GLN A 187 -10.28 -3.49 -5.83
N MET A 188 -10.76 -2.25 -5.68
CA MET A 188 -9.97 -1.04 -5.92
C MET A 188 -8.81 -0.92 -4.95
N LEU A 189 -8.99 -1.24 -3.67
CA LEU A 189 -7.92 -1.16 -2.67
C LEU A 189 -6.80 -2.16 -2.98
N GLY A 190 -7.13 -3.43 -3.24
CA GLY A 190 -6.11 -4.41 -3.66
C GLY A 190 -5.45 -4.05 -4.99
N THR A 191 -6.17 -3.36 -5.87
CA THR A 191 -5.60 -2.85 -7.13
C THR A 191 -4.66 -1.67 -6.87
N ALA A 192 -5.05 -0.73 -6.02
CA ALA A 192 -4.28 0.45 -5.67
C ALA A 192 -2.93 0.05 -5.09
N ASP A 193 -2.92 -0.95 -4.21
CA ASP A 193 -1.72 -1.53 -3.61
C ASP A 193 -0.72 -2.02 -4.69
N ILE A 194 -1.16 -2.93 -5.57
CA ILE A 194 -0.34 -3.45 -6.67
C ILE A 194 0.14 -2.33 -7.62
N LEU A 195 -0.77 -1.43 -8.02
CA LEU A 195 -0.45 -0.36 -8.96
C LEU A 195 0.57 0.61 -8.39
N ALA A 196 0.34 1.10 -7.17
CA ALA A 196 1.23 2.03 -6.49
C ALA A 196 2.61 1.42 -6.27
N GLN A 197 2.64 0.18 -5.74
CA GLN A 197 3.86 -0.57 -5.49
C GLN A 197 4.73 -0.66 -6.75
N MET A 198 4.15 -1.18 -7.84
CA MET A 198 4.93 -1.54 -9.02
C MET A 198 5.17 -0.36 -9.96
N ALA A 199 4.37 0.71 -9.85
CA ALA A 199 4.58 1.97 -10.57
C ALA A 199 5.53 2.93 -9.86
N ASP A 200 5.96 2.62 -8.62
CA ASP A 200 6.95 3.43 -7.90
C ASP A 200 8.21 3.60 -8.76
N ARG A 201 8.68 4.84 -8.87
CA ARG A 201 9.88 5.14 -9.66
C ARG A 201 11.10 4.38 -9.15
N CYS A 202 11.23 4.14 -7.86
CA CYS A 202 12.35 3.42 -7.27
C CYS A 202 11.99 1.96 -6.95
N TYR A 203 10.95 1.39 -7.56
CA TYR A 203 10.44 0.06 -7.23
C TYR A 203 11.53 -1.00 -7.13
N LEU A 204 12.42 -1.11 -8.13
CA LEU A 204 13.45 -2.16 -8.13
C LEU A 204 14.55 -1.92 -7.09
N GLU A 205 14.97 -0.68 -6.89
CA GLU A 205 15.89 -0.32 -5.81
C GLU A 205 15.29 -0.61 -4.43
N LYS A 206 14.01 -0.25 -4.22
CA LYS A 206 13.28 -0.57 -3.00
C LYS A 206 13.13 -2.08 -2.80
N CYS A 207 12.87 -2.83 -3.86
CA CYS A 207 12.86 -4.28 -3.85
C CYS A 207 14.19 -4.86 -3.34
N ARG A 208 15.32 -4.41 -3.91
CA ARG A 208 16.66 -4.87 -3.54
C ARG A 208 17.05 -4.47 -2.12
N ASP A 209 16.92 -3.19 -1.79
CA ASP A 209 17.56 -2.61 -0.61
C ASP A 209 16.66 -2.53 0.61
N ARG A 210 15.33 -2.69 0.43
CA ARG A 210 14.34 -2.48 1.49
C ARG A 210 13.40 -3.66 1.67
N LEU A 211 12.79 -4.18 0.59
CA LEU A 211 11.85 -5.30 0.67
C LEU A 211 12.53 -6.63 1.02
N TYR A 212 13.67 -6.91 0.39
CA TYR A 212 14.43 -8.12 0.67
C TYR A 212 14.81 -8.27 2.16
N PRO A 213 15.41 -7.24 2.84
CA PRO A 213 15.65 -7.29 4.28
C PRO A 213 14.40 -7.58 5.11
N GLU A 214 13.26 -7.00 4.73
CA GLU A 214 12.00 -7.24 5.44
C GLU A 214 11.54 -8.69 5.30
N PHE A 215 11.63 -9.27 4.10
CA PHE A 215 11.35 -10.70 3.92
C PHE A 215 12.34 -11.60 4.65
N ALA A 216 13.63 -11.24 4.70
CA ALA A 216 14.62 -12.00 5.48
C ALA A 216 14.25 -12.00 6.98
N LEU A 217 13.91 -10.85 7.55
CA LEU A 217 13.43 -10.74 8.94
C LEU A 217 12.15 -11.53 9.18
N ALA A 218 11.15 -11.37 8.32
CA ALA A 218 9.88 -12.06 8.46
C ALA A 218 10.04 -13.59 8.47
N ARG A 219 10.94 -14.12 7.65
CA ARG A 219 11.28 -15.56 7.63
C ARG A 219 11.95 -16.00 8.92
N LEU A 220 12.89 -15.20 9.44
CA LEU A 220 13.54 -15.47 10.73
C LEU A 220 12.56 -15.41 11.91
N ALA A 221 11.58 -14.50 11.89
CA ALA A 221 10.54 -14.45 12.91
C ALA A 221 9.54 -15.62 12.81
N GLY A 222 9.37 -16.18 11.60
CA GLY A 222 8.38 -17.20 11.25
C GLY A 222 8.68 -18.64 11.68
N HIS A 223 9.56 -18.89 12.66
CA HIS A 223 10.08 -20.21 13.10
C HIS A 223 9.04 -21.24 13.60
N ARG A 224 7.74 -21.06 13.34
CA ARG A 224 6.78 -22.18 13.29
C ARG A 224 6.82 -22.76 11.88
N HIS A 225 7.39 -23.96 11.73
CA HIS A 225 7.64 -24.67 10.45
C HIS A 225 6.49 -24.65 9.41
N ALA A 226 5.23 -24.46 9.82
CA ALA A 226 4.09 -24.36 8.90
C ALA A 226 3.92 -22.97 8.24
N VAL A 227 4.34 -21.87 8.89
CA VAL A 227 4.11 -20.49 8.42
C VAL A 227 5.29 -19.97 7.59
N SER A 228 6.51 -20.41 7.88
CA SER A 228 7.70 -20.03 7.07
C SER A 228 7.60 -20.46 5.60
N ARG A 229 6.80 -21.48 5.26
CA ARG A 229 6.62 -21.96 3.88
C ARG A 229 5.75 -21.06 3.01
N THR A 230 5.07 -20.06 3.57
CA THR A 230 4.20 -19.16 2.81
C THR A 230 4.90 -17.89 2.33
N LEU A 231 6.05 -17.54 2.90
CA LEU A 231 6.83 -16.39 2.43
C LEU A 231 7.74 -16.79 1.27
N PRO A 232 7.88 -15.94 0.24
CA PRO A 232 8.85 -16.17 -0.82
C PRO A 232 10.27 -16.23 -0.23
N SER A 233 11.14 -17.05 -0.85
CA SER A 233 12.53 -17.19 -0.47
C SER A 233 13.41 -16.56 -1.54
N PHE A 234 14.26 -15.63 -1.13
CA PHE A 234 15.23 -14.98 -2.00
C PHE A 234 16.63 -15.19 -1.43
N ALA A 235 17.61 -15.41 -2.31
CA ALA A 235 19.01 -15.56 -1.92
C ALA A 235 19.64 -14.20 -1.58
N SER A 236 19.25 -13.14 -2.28
CA SER A 236 19.71 -11.76 -2.07
C SER A 236 18.68 -10.75 -2.56
N GLY A 237 18.95 -9.45 -2.36
CA GLY A 237 18.16 -8.38 -2.96
C GLY A 237 18.20 -8.42 -4.49
N GLU A 238 19.33 -8.79 -5.09
CA GLU A 238 19.45 -9.00 -6.54
C GLU A 238 18.57 -10.16 -7.01
N ASP A 239 18.57 -11.29 -6.29
CA ASP A 239 17.70 -12.43 -6.63
C ASP A 239 16.21 -12.04 -6.56
N LEU A 240 15.81 -11.20 -5.60
CA LEU A 240 14.45 -10.64 -5.54
C LEU A 240 14.14 -9.80 -6.79
N VAL A 241 15.04 -8.91 -7.21
CA VAL A 241 14.86 -8.12 -8.44
C VAL A 241 14.77 -9.03 -9.67
N GLN A 242 15.65 -10.03 -9.78
CA GLN A 242 15.67 -10.97 -10.91
C GLN A 242 14.36 -11.78 -11.02
N LYS A 243 13.73 -12.10 -9.89
CA LYS A 243 12.44 -12.82 -9.84
C LYS A 243 11.21 -11.92 -9.95
N THR A 244 11.39 -10.59 -9.91
CA THR A 244 10.29 -9.63 -9.98
C THR A 244 9.43 -9.73 -11.26
N PRO A 245 9.98 -10.05 -12.47
CA PRO A 245 9.15 -10.34 -13.64
C PRO A 245 8.17 -11.50 -13.43
N GLY A 246 8.52 -12.52 -12.66
CA GLY A 246 7.61 -13.61 -12.30
C GLY A 246 6.48 -13.16 -11.38
N PHE A 247 6.80 -12.33 -10.38
CA PHE A 247 5.80 -11.69 -9.50
C PHE A 247 4.81 -10.84 -10.30
N TYR A 248 5.31 -10.08 -11.29
CA TYR A 248 4.47 -9.27 -12.17
C TYR A 248 3.38 -10.06 -12.90
N GLN A 249 3.70 -11.26 -13.41
CA GLN A 249 2.70 -12.10 -14.07
C GLN A 249 1.57 -12.51 -13.10
N GLY A 250 1.93 -12.88 -11.86
CA GLY A 250 0.95 -13.16 -10.81
C GLY A 250 0.12 -11.93 -10.42
N ALA A 251 0.75 -10.76 -10.37
CA ALA A 251 0.08 -9.50 -10.10
C ALA A 251 -0.93 -9.12 -11.19
N LEU A 252 -0.57 -9.29 -12.47
CA LEU A 252 -1.50 -9.09 -13.59
C LEU A 252 -2.70 -10.05 -13.51
N MET A 253 -2.45 -11.33 -13.22
CA MET A 253 -3.54 -12.30 -13.07
C MET A 253 -4.49 -11.92 -11.93
N ARG A 254 -3.94 -11.46 -10.80
CA ARG A 254 -4.72 -10.96 -9.66
C ARG A 254 -5.53 -9.72 -10.02
N LEU A 255 -4.92 -8.76 -10.72
CA LEU A 255 -5.57 -7.55 -11.23
C LEU A 255 -6.74 -7.88 -12.18
N ASP A 256 -6.54 -8.83 -13.09
CA ASP A 256 -7.54 -9.23 -14.08
C ASP A 256 -8.70 -10.01 -13.48
N LEU A 257 -8.40 -11.04 -12.70
CA LEU A 257 -9.42 -11.99 -12.23
C LEU A 257 -9.99 -11.60 -10.87
N GLN A 258 -9.14 -11.56 -9.84
CA GLN A 258 -9.59 -11.44 -8.46
C GLN A 258 -10.01 -10.01 -8.09
N LEU A 259 -9.38 -9.02 -8.72
CA LEU A 259 -9.65 -7.59 -8.51
C LEU A 259 -10.51 -6.99 -9.63
N ALA A 260 -11.10 -7.85 -10.46
CA ALA A 260 -12.11 -7.51 -11.46
C ALA A 260 -11.75 -6.29 -12.31
N ARG A 261 -10.48 -6.22 -12.73
CA ARG A 261 -9.93 -5.18 -13.61
C ARG A 261 -10.18 -3.75 -13.12
N ALA A 262 -10.24 -3.54 -11.80
CA ALA A 262 -10.49 -2.22 -11.23
C ALA A 262 -9.42 -1.18 -11.64
N TYR A 263 -8.25 -1.61 -12.12
CA TYR A 263 -7.24 -0.72 -12.67
C TYR A 263 -7.74 0.09 -13.88
N GLU A 264 -8.78 -0.36 -14.60
CA GLU A 264 -9.36 0.38 -15.72
C GLU A 264 -9.93 1.75 -15.30
N TYR A 265 -10.30 1.92 -14.03
CA TYR A 265 -10.76 3.21 -13.52
C TYR A 265 -9.66 4.27 -13.52
N ALA A 266 -8.39 3.89 -13.38
CA ALA A 266 -7.30 4.86 -13.46
C ALA A 266 -7.21 5.54 -14.83
N ALA A 267 -7.46 4.79 -15.93
CA ALA A 267 -7.54 5.37 -17.27
C ALA A 267 -8.64 6.44 -17.38
N ARG A 268 -9.78 6.22 -16.72
CA ARG A 268 -10.91 7.16 -16.69
C ARG A 268 -10.59 8.41 -15.87
N TYR A 269 -9.90 8.24 -14.74
CA TYR A 269 -9.39 9.35 -13.95
C TYR A 269 -8.44 10.25 -14.77
N PHE A 270 -7.48 9.64 -15.47
CA PHE A 270 -6.49 10.38 -16.28
C PHE A 270 -7.00 10.84 -17.66
N GLY A 271 -8.25 10.52 -18.02
CA GLY A 271 -8.84 10.92 -19.30
C GLY A 271 -8.29 10.16 -20.53
N GLY A 272 -7.73 8.97 -20.34
CA GLY A 272 -7.17 8.18 -21.43
C GLY A 272 -6.23 7.07 -20.94
N ALA A 273 -4.93 7.34 -20.93
CA ALA A 273 -3.92 6.36 -20.56
C ALA A 273 -3.99 5.97 -19.07
N ASN A 274 -3.63 4.72 -18.75
CA ASN A 274 -3.43 4.31 -17.37
C ASN A 274 -1.96 4.50 -16.98
N LEU A 275 -1.64 5.66 -16.41
CA LEU A 275 -0.27 6.04 -16.08
C LEU A 275 0.39 5.09 -15.06
N TYR A 276 -0.37 4.47 -14.15
CA TYR A 276 0.17 3.45 -13.25
C TYR A 276 0.64 2.21 -14.00
N LEU A 277 -0.18 1.69 -14.92
CA LEU A 277 0.20 0.53 -15.72
C LEU A 277 1.38 0.85 -16.66
N ASP A 278 1.47 2.07 -17.18
CA ASP A 278 2.58 2.46 -18.03
C ASP A 278 3.91 2.50 -17.26
N GLU A 279 3.92 3.06 -16.05
CA GLU A 279 5.11 3.07 -15.19
C GLU A 279 5.46 1.67 -14.68
N MET A 280 4.46 0.87 -14.30
CA MET A 280 4.62 -0.54 -13.94
C MET A 280 5.29 -1.34 -15.07
N LYS A 281 4.81 -1.20 -16.31
CA LYS A 281 5.42 -1.86 -17.49
C LYS A 281 6.86 -1.40 -17.73
N LYS A 282 7.17 -0.12 -17.53
CA LYS A 282 8.55 0.40 -17.67
C LYS A 282 9.48 -0.25 -16.64
N ASN A 283 9.05 -0.33 -15.39
CA ASN A 283 9.83 -0.94 -14.33
C ASN A 283 10.07 -2.44 -14.60
N ILE A 284 9.07 -3.17 -15.07
CA ILE A 284 9.23 -4.61 -15.34
C ILE A 284 10.09 -4.90 -16.55
N ARG A 285 9.95 -4.15 -17.64
CA ARG A 285 10.88 -4.25 -18.78
C ARG A 285 12.33 -4.01 -18.33
N TYR A 286 12.52 -3.07 -17.40
CA TYR A 286 13.84 -2.81 -16.85
C TYR A 286 14.33 -3.96 -15.96
N ALA A 287 13.44 -4.56 -15.16
CA ALA A 287 13.75 -5.75 -14.36
C ALA A 287 14.17 -6.94 -15.24
N GLU A 288 13.51 -7.16 -16.38
CA GLU A 288 13.86 -8.21 -17.35
C GLU A 288 15.27 -8.00 -17.93
N VAL A 289 15.63 -6.76 -18.25
CA VAL A 289 16.99 -6.42 -18.70
C VAL A 289 18.02 -6.68 -17.60
N VAL A 290 17.73 -6.26 -16.36
CA VAL A 290 18.61 -6.50 -15.20
C VAL A 290 18.77 -8.01 -14.92
N ALA A 291 17.74 -8.81 -15.17
CA ALA A 291 17.79 -10.26 -14.98
C ALA A 291 18.65 -11.00 -16.03
N GLN A 292 18.85 -10.42 -17.21
CA GLN A 292 19.62 -11.02 -18.30
C GLN A 292 21.09 -10.59 -18.35
N GLY A 293 21.47 -9.55 -17.61
CA GLY A 293 22.82 -8.99 -17.58
C GLY A 293 23.55 -9.20 -16.25
N PRO A 294 24.86 -8.88 -16.17
CA PRO A 294 25.55 -8.78 -14.88
C PRO A 294 24.87 -7.69 -14.03
N ALA A 295 24.21 -8.10 -12.95
CA ALA A 295 23.31 -7.26 -12.13
C ALA A 295 23.97 -6.01 -11.49
N SER A 296 25.30 -5.95 -11.46
CA SER A 296 26.04 -4.90 -10.77
C SER A 296 26.02 -3.56 -11.52
N GLY A 297 25.38 -2.55 -10.91
CA GLY A 297 25.49 -1.15 -11.32
C GLY A 297 24.40 -0.62 -12.29
N MET A 298 23.34 -1.39 -12.53
CA MET A 298 22.20 -0.95 -13.36
C MET A 298 21.17 -0.13 -12.56
N LEU A 299 20.79 -0.61 -11.37
CA LEU A 299 19.86 0.11 -10.48
C LEU A 299 20.57 1.28 -9.79
N ARG A 300 20.24 2.51 -10.19
CA ARG A 300 20.95 3.74 -9.80
C ARG A 300 20.06 4.80 -9.15
N ARG A 301 18.75 4.57 -9.07
CA ARG A 301 17.85 5.55 -8.44
C ARG A 301 18.12 5.55 -6.93
N GLN A 302 17.87 6.69 -6.29
CA GLN A 302 17.98 6.81 -4.84
C GLN A 302 16.56 6.92 -4.29
N PRO A 303 16.01 5.86 -3.67
CA PRO A 303 14.70 5.95 -3.07
C PRO A 303 14.74 6.95 -1.91
N PRO A 304 13.69 7.77 -1.72
CA PRO A 304 13.70 8.84 -0.73
C PRO A 304 13.77 8.28 0.69
N ARG A 305 14.42 9.01 1.60
CA ARG A 305 14.51 8.63 3.01
C ARG A 305 13.25 9.07 3.74
N THR A 306 12.55 8.08 4.30
CA THR A 306 11.22 8.21 4.92
C THR A 306 11.25 7.80 6.40
N LEU A 307 12.24 7.00 6.80
CA LEU A 307 12.47 6.63 8.20
C LEU A 307 13.17 7.76 8.96
N PRO A 308 12.87 7.94 10.27
CA PRO A 308 13.66 8.82 11.13
C PRO A 308 15.13 8.40 11.18
N ALA A 309 16.03 9.37 11.36
CA ALA A 309 17.48 9.18 11.21
C ALA A 309 18.09 8.20 12.23
N ASP A 310 17.46 8.03 13.38
CA ASP A 310 17.85 7.18 14.51
C ASP A 310 17.22 5.78 14.48
N VAL A 311 16.35 5.50 13.49
CA VAL A 311 15.68 4.21 13.36
C VAL A 311 16.53 3.26 12.51
N GLU A 312 16.94 2.14 13.11
CA GLU A 312 17.55 1.02 12.40
C GLU A 312 16.46 0.04 11.91
N PRO A 313 16.27 -0.16 10.59
CA PRO A 313 15.17 -0.96 10.07
C PRO A 313 15.34 -2.47 10.27
N TYR A 314 16.59 -2.92 10.45
CA TYR A 314 16.95 -4.31 10.67
C TYR A 314 18.34 -4.42 11.34
N PRO A 315 18.69 -5.56 11.96
CA PRO A 315 20.03 -5.80 12.50
C PRO A 315 21.12 -5.70 11.42
N ARG A 316 22.28 -5.10 11.74
CA ARG A 316 23.37 -4.87 10.77
C ARG A 316 23.95 -6.16 10.18
N ASP A 317 23.88 -7.26 10.91
CA ASP A 317 24.37 -8.58 10.53
C ASP A 317 23.37 -9.39 9.69
N LEU A 318 22.13 -8.91 9.53
CA LEU A 318 21.06 -9.66 8.86
C LEU A 318 21.41 -10.09 7.42
N ILE A 319 22.02 -9.20 6.65
CA ILE A 319 22.31 -9.39 5.21
C ILE A 319 23.79 -9.73 4.99
N SER A 320 24.56 -9.90 6.07
CA SER A 320 25.99 -10.24 6.02
C SER A 320 26.26 -11.76 5.97
N LEU A 321 25.23 -12.58 5.72
CA LEU A 321 25.27 -14.04 5.67
C LEU A 321 24.87 -14.55 4.27
#